data_AF-A0A6N7Y9M8-F1
#
_entry.id   AF-A0A6N7Y9M8-F1
#
_cell.length_a   1.000
_cell.length_b   1.000
_cell.length_c   1.000
_cell.angle_alpha   90.00
_cell.angle_beta   90.00
_cell.angle_gamma   90.00
#
_symmetry.space_group_name_H-M   'P 1'
#
loop_
_entity.id
_entity.type
_entity.pdbx_description
1 polymer ?
#
loop_
_entity_poly.entity_id
_entity_poly.type
_entity_poly.pdbx_seq_one_letter_code
_entity_poly.pdbx_strand_id
1 'polypeptide(L)' 'MSKSNFTKRQRSKMTPALREYIKKRDHYTCQICGDNIYKNPDIILEIDHIIPVSKGGKTVEYNLQTLCRTCNRRKSNKM' A
#
# COMPACT_ATOMS: atom_id res chain seq x y z
N MET A 1 -8.82 -8.91 -22.45
CA MET A 1 -9.32 -8.31 -21.19
C MET A 1 -8.95 -6.83 -21.16
N SER A 2 -9.93 -5.91 -21.03
CA SER A 2 -9.63 -4.48 -21.00
C SER A 2 -8.90 -4.09 -19.70
N LYS A 3 -7.90 -3.20 -19.80
CA LYS A 3 -7.10 -2.70 -18.65
C LYS A 3 -7.99 -2.15 -17.51
N SER A 4 -9.14 -1.57 -17.85
CA SER A 4 -10.14 -1.04 -16.91
C SER A 4 -10.74 -2.12 -15.98
N ASN A 5 -11.07 -3.30 -16.51
CA ASN A 5 -11.64 -4.37 -15.70
C ASN A 5 -10.61 -5.01 -14.74
N PHE A 6 -9.34 -5.01 -15.13
CA PHE A 6 -8.27 -5.50 -14.26
C PHE A 6 -8.10 -4.61 -13.02
N THR A 7 -8.05 -3.29 -13.20
CA THR A 7 -7.84 -2.36 -12.08
C THR A 7 -8.97 -2.41 -11.06
N LYS A 8 -10.23 -2.46 -11.53
CA LYS A 8 -11.41 -2.59 -10.67
C LYS A 8 -11.37 -3.88 -9.83
N ARG A 9 -11.01 -5.00 -10.45
CA ARG A 9 -10.92 -6.31 -9.77
C ARG A 9 -9.77 -6.39 -8.76
N GLN A 10 -8.64 -5.74 -9.01
CA GLN A 10 -7.57 -5.69 -8.01
C GLN A 10 -7.95 -4.79 -6.83
N ARG A 11 -8.62 -3.66 -7.07
CA ARG A 11 -9.08 -2.78 -5.99
C ARG A 11 -10.11 -3.46 -5.08
N SER A 12 -11.01 -4.29 -5.62
CA SER A 12 -12.00 -5.01 -4.81
C SER A 12 -11.38 -6.08 -3.89
N LYS A 13 -10.16 -6.56 -4.21
CA LYS A 13 -9.42 -7.49 -3.34
C LYS A 13 -8.80 -6.82 -2.10
N MET A 14 -8.79 -5.50 -2.04
CA MET A 14 -8.22 -4.75 -0.91
C MET A 14 -9.23 -4.70 0.25
N THR A 15 -9.40 -5.82 0.94
CA THR A 15 -10.32 -5.93 2.08
C THR A 15 -9.74 -5.26 3.34
N PRO A 16 -10.58 -4.86 4.31
CA PRO A 16 -10.09 -4.37 5.60
C PRO A 16 -9.17 -5.35 6.32
N ALA A 17 -9.49 -6.65 6.28
CA ALA A 17 -8.67 -7.70 6.86
C ALA A 17 -7.28 -7.77 6.22
N LEU A 18 -7.19 -7.69 4.89
CA LEU A 18 -5.91 -7.65 4.18
C LEU A 18 -5.11 -6.39 4.55
N ARG A 19 -5.76 -5.22 4.63
CA ARG A 19 -5.08 -3.98 5.03
C ARG A 19 -4.47 -4.10 6.42
N GLU A 20 -5.24 -4.63 7.36
CA GLU A 20 -4.79 -4.81 8.75
C GLU A 20 -3.66 -5.84 8.84
N TYR A 21 -3.77 -6.95 8.11
CA TYR A 21 -2.71 -7.96 8.02
C TYR A 21 -1.39 -7.36 7.51
N ILE A 22 -1.41 -6.57 6.43
CA ILE A 22 -0.20 -5.94 5.90
C ILE A 22 0.38 -4.94 6.88
N LYS A 23 -0.45 -4.12 7.55
CA LYS A 23 0.01 -3.20 8.59
C LYS A 23 0.70 -3.93 9.74
N LYS A 24 0.13 -5.04 10.21
CA LYS A 24 0.71 -5.88 11.27
C LYS A 24 2.03 -6.52 10.83
N ARG A 25 2.08 -7.10 9.63
CA ARG A 25 3.30 -7.68 9.04
C ARG A 25 4.44 -6.66 8.99
N ASP A 26 4.11 -5.43 8.62
CA ASP A 26 5.04 -4.32 8.51
C ASP A 26 5.29 -3.62 9.87
N HIS A 27 4.81 -4.19 10.99
CA HIS A 27 4.92 -3.63 12.35
C HIS A 27 4.46 -2.18 12.45
N TYR A 28 3.39 -1.82 11.73
CA TYR A 28 2.88 -0.45 11.61
C TYR A 28 4.01 0.55 11.31
N THR A 29 4.91 0.17 10.40
CA THR A 29 6.09 0.95 10.01
C THR A 29 6.09 1.20 8.51
N CYS A 30 6.39 2.44 8.12
CA CYS A 30 6.57 2.83 6.73
C CYS A 30 7.78 2.11 6.12
N GLN A 31 7.56 1.34 5.06
CA GLN A 31 8.60 0.54 4.40
C GLN A 31 9.60 1.37 3.57
N ILE A 32 9.40 2.69 3.44
CA ILE A 32 10.34 3.59 2.74
C ILE A 32 11.20 4.38 3.72
N CYS A 33 10.60 5.03 4.72
CA CYS A 33 11.33 5.93 5.64
C CYS A 33 11.59 5.33 7.01
N GLY A 34 10.99 4.17 7.35
CA GLY A 34 11.15 3.52 8.65
C GLY A 34 10.40 4.20 9.81
N ASP A 35 9.61 5.24 9.53
CA ASP A 35 8.79 5.91 10.56
C ASP A 35 7.57 5.04 10.92
N ASN A 36 7.15 5.08 12.18
CA ASN A 36 6.14 4.16 12.71
C ASN A 36 5.29 4.80 13.79
N ILE A 37 4.16 4.16 14.10
CA ILE A 37 3.18 4.69 15.05
C ILE A 37 3.72 4.80 16.49
N TYR A 38 4.78 4.07 16.84
CA TYR A 38 5.37 4.11 18.18
C TYR A 38 6.28 5.32 18.37
N LYS A 39 6.97 5.75 17.31
CA LYS A 39 7.82 6.96 17.31
C LYS A 39 7.03 8.21 17.00
N ASN A 40 5.98 8.09 16.18
CA ASN A 40 5.17 9.19 15.70
C ASN A 40 3.69 8.78 15.73
N PRO A 41 2.98 8.97 16.85
CA PRO A 41 1.60 8.52 17.01
C PRO A 41 0.62 9.12 15.98
N ASP A 42 0.91 10.32 15.47
CA ASP A 42 0.07 11.02 14.49
C ASP A 42 0.34 10.59 13.04
N ILE A 43 1.26 9.64 12.82
CA ILE A 43 1.59 9.18 11.47
C ILE A 43 0.42 8.44 10.83
N ILE A 44 0.04 8.88 9.64
CA ILE A 44 -0.99 8.21 8.83
C ILE A 44 -0.31 7.20 7.91
N LEU A 45 -0.60 5.91 8.15
CA LEU A 45 -0.13 4.78 7.35
C LEU A 45 -1.22 4.24 6.43
N GLU A 46 -0.85 4.08 5.17
CA GLU A 46 -1.69 3.60 4.07
C GLU A 46 -1.05 2.35 3.44
N ILE A 47 -1.88 1.49 2.84
CA ILE A 47 -1.39 0.35 2.07
C ILE A 47 -1.26 0.76 0.61
N ASP A 48 -0.06 0.61 0.07
CA ASP A 48 0.29 0.93 -1.31
C ASP A 48 0.74 -0.33 -2.07
N HIS A 49 0.56 -0.31 -3.39
CA HIS A 49 1.07 -1.36 -4.27
C HIS A 49 2.49 -1.03 -4.73
N ILE A 50 3.44 -1.93 -4.47
CA ILE A 50 4.84 -1.80 -4.91
C ILE A 50 4.87 -1.60 -6.43
N ILE A 51 4.28 -2.53 -7.17
CA ILE A 51 3.96 -2.40 -8.60
C ILE A 51 2.54 -1.85 -8.71
N PRO A 52 2.33 -0.65 -9.29
CA PRO A 52 1.00 -0.08 -9.45
C PRO A 52 0.06 -1.00 -10.21
N VAL A 53 -1.21 -1.02 -9.83
CA VAL A 53 -2.24 -1.80 -10.51
C VAL A 53 -2.37 -1.39 -11.99
N SER A 54 -2.16 -0.12 -12.32
CA SER A 54 -2.14 0.39 -13.71
C SER A 54 -1.03 -0.23 -14.57
N LYS A 55 0.06 -0.68 -13.94
CA LYS A 55 1.20 -1.36 -14.58
C LYS A 55 1.11 -2.89 -14.48
N GLY A 56 -0.05 -3.44 -14.10
CA GLY A 56 -0.28 -4.88 -13.97
C GLY A 56 -0.03 -5.45 -12.58
N GLY A 57 0.21 -4.60 -11.57
CA GLY A 57 0.36 -5.02 -10.18
C GLY A 57 -0.88 -5.72 -9.63
N LYS A 58 -0.67 -6.78 -8.86
CA LYS A 58 -1.73 -7.57 -8.22
C LYS A 58 -1.92 -7.13 -6.77
N THR A 59 -3.15 -7.23 -6.25
CA THR A 59 -3.43 -7.05 -4.81
C THR A 59 -3.18 -8.38 -4.11
N VAL A 60 -1.93 -8.59 -3.73
CA VAL A 60 -1.38 -9.80 -3.09
C VAL A 60 -0.29 -9.36 -2.14
N GLU A 61 -0.09 -10.09 -1.05
CA GLU A 61 0.72 -9.65 0.09
C GLU A 61 2.13 -9.18 -0.29
N TYR A 62 2.80 -9.91 -1.18
CA TYR A 62 4.15 -9.58 -1.64
C TYR A 62 4.24 -8.30 -2.50
N ASN A 63 3.12 -7.82 -3.06
CA ASN A 63 3.06 -6.58 -3.84
C ASN A 63 2.44 -5.42 -3.04
N LEU A 64 2.15 -5.64 -1.75
CA LEU A 64 1.60 -4.64 -0.85
C LEU A 64 2.64 -4.23 0.19
N GLN A 65 2.64 -2.95 0.53
CA GLN A 65 3.52 -2.36 1.52
C GLN A 65 2.79 -1.28 2.30
N THR A 66 3.17 -1.09 3.56
CA THR A 66 2.71 0.00 4.41
C THR A 66 3.58 1.23 4.18
N LEU A 67 2.98 2.35 3.77
CA LEU A 67 3.68 3.62 3.57
C LEU A 67 3.03 4.72 4.39
N CYS A 68 3.84 5.65 4.92
CA CYS A 68 3.29 6.89 5.44
C CYS A 68 2.77 7.77 4.30
N ARG A 69 1.77 8.62 4.59
CA ARG A 69 1.14 9.51 3.60
C ARG A 69 2.15 10.33 2.79
N THR A 70 3.23 10.78 3.43
CA THR A 70 4.31 11.55 2.78
C THR A 70 5.08 10.71 1.75
N CYS A 71 5.50 9.51 2.14
CA CYS A 71 6.19 8.58 1.24
C CYS A 71 5.28 8.09 0.12
N ASN A 72 4.02 7.80 0.43
CA ASN A 72 3.03 7.36 -0.56
C ASN A 72 2.84 8.43 -1.65
N ARG A 73 2.60 9.69 -1.26
CA ARG A 73 2.50 10.82 -2.21
C ARG A 73 3.77 11.01 -3.04
N ARG A 74 4.96 10.94 -2.43
CA ARG A 74 6.23 11.04 -3.14
C ARG A 74 6.39 9.93 -4.19
N LYS A 75 5.96 8.70 -3.88
CA LYS A 75 5.98 7.57 -4.82
C LYS A 75 5.00 7.79 -5.96
N SER A 76 3.76 8.22 -5.68
CA SER A 76 2.78 8.52 -6.72
C SER A 76 3.25 9.59 -7.70
N ASN A 77 3.99 10.61 -7.24
CA ASN A 77 4.52 11.67 -8.10
C ASN A 77 5.68 11.22 -9.00
N LYS A 78 6.32 10.08 -8.72
CA LYS A 78 7.48 9.57 -9.48
C LYS A 78 7.11 8.43 -10.44
N MET A 79 5.85 7.99 -10.51
CA MET A 79 5.44 6.75 -11.16
C MET A 79 4.41 6.90 -12.27
#